data_AF-A0A2T9JEI5-F1
#
_entry.id   AF-A0A2T9JEI5-F1
#
_cell.length_a   1.000
_cell.length_b   1.000
_cell.length_c   1.000
_cell.angle_alpha   90.00
_cell.angle_beta   90.00
_cell.angle_gamma   90.00
#
_symmetry.space_group_name_H-M   'P 1'
#
loop_
_entity.id
_entity.type
_entity.pdbx_description
1 polymer ?
#
loop_
_entity_poly.entity_id
_entity_poly.type
_entity_poly.pdbx_seq_one_letter_code
_entity_poly.pdbx_strand_id
1 'polypeptide(L)'
;MTRSVLMVCLALASPCAAAPSAQLEVPGGAKRFDYRDEAVYPVIATPGRITDIVLEPGEALVGSGPVAAGDTTRWVIGDTISGQGAGRRVHVMIKPTASGLATNLIINTDRRTYHLELRASARTWLSQVSWRYVAAEAGRAALPPLVPVIVPDVVLAPAVPGRPLNTAYRISGAHPNWRPVAVSDDGQRLFVDFGPAVAMDDLPPLYRIGPDGKTAELVNYRVEGRRIIVDRLLDRAELRLGAKRRAQSVRLTRLSPIKEAGQ
;
A
#
# COMPACT_ATOMS: atom_id res chain seq x y z
N MET A 1 61.15 65.71 -4.41
CA MET A 1 60.27 65.13 -3.37
C MET A 1 58.89 64.99 -3.97
N THR A 2 58.54 63.80 -4.46
CA THR A 2 57.28 63.55 -5.18
C THR A 2 56.76 62.19 -4.75
N ARG A 3 55.64 62.18 -4.01
CA ARG A 3 54.99 60.95 -3.53
C ARG A 3 54.09 60.39 -4.63
N SER A 4 54.40 59.20 -5.14
CA SER A 4 53.48 58.40 -5.95
C SER A 4 52.72 57.45 -5.03
N VAL A 5 51.39 57.53 -5.06
CA VAL A 5 50.49 56.60 -4.37
C VAL A 5 50.12 55.51 -5.37
N LEU A 6 50.54 54.27 -5.10
CA LEU A 6 50.15 53.10 -5.88
C LEU A 6 48.93 52.46 -5.20
N MET A 7 47.78 52.53 -5.88
CA MET A 7 46.51 51.94 -5.46
C MET A 7 46.51 50.47 -5.88
N VAL A 8 46.58 49.55 -4.92
CA VAL A 8 46.48 48.10 -5.17
C VAL A 8 45.01 47.69 -5.11
N CYS A 9 44.42 47.38 -6.26
CA CYS A 9 43.11 46.75 -6.34
C CYS A 9 43.24 45.25 -6.07
N LEU A 10 42.80 44.81 -4.88
CA LEU A 10 42.70 43.39 -4.52
C LEU A 10 41.36 42.84 -5.02
N ALA A 11 41.38 42.08 -6.12
CA ALA A 11 40.21 41.36 -6.61
C ALA A 11 39.94 40.14 -5.71
N LEU A 12 38.85 40.19 -4.94
CA LEU A 12 38.36 39.05 -4.15
C LEU A 12 37.73 38.04 -5.12
N ALA A 13 38.41 36.94 -5.39
CA ALA A 13 37.83 35.77 -6.04
C ALA A 13 36.85 35.11 -5.05
N SER A 14 35.55 35.24 -5.30
CA SER A 14 34.52 34.53 -4.55
C SER A 14 34.70 33.02 -4.70
N PRO A 15 34.86 32.24 -3.63
CA PRO A 15 34.81 30.79 -3.73
C PRO A 15 33.39 30.38 -4.14
N CYS A 16 33.28 29.76 -5.32
CA CYS A 16 32.08 29.07 -5.75
C CYS A 16 31.81 27.96 -4.72
N ALA A 17 30.79 28.14 -3.88
CA ALA A 17 30.35 27.11 -2.96
C ALA A 17 29.82 25.93 -3.80
N ALA A 18 30.59 24.85 -3.83
CA ALA A 18 30.12 23.58 -4.36
C ALA A 18 28.79 23.22 -3.67
N ALA A 19 27.74 22.97 -4.44
CA ALA A 19 26.48 22.48 -3.91
C ALA A 19 26.75 21.24 -3.04
N PRO A 20 26.12 21.10 -1.86
CA PRO A 20 26.30 19.91 -1.05
C PRO A 20 25.99 18.69 -1.90
N SER A 21 26.97 17.79 -1.97
CA SER A 21 26.87 16.50 -2.62
C SER A 21 25.59 15.79 -2.17
N ALA A 22 24.87 15.17 -3.10
CA ALA A 22 23.81 14.20 -2.82
C ALA A 22 24.40 12.89 -2.23
N GLN A 23 25.33 13.04 -1.30
CA GLN A 23 26.02 11.95 -0.63
C GLN A 23 24.96 11.25 0.23
N LEU A 24 24.83 9.95 -0.01
CA LEU A 24 23.99 9.04 0.78
C LEU A 24 24.28 9.24 2.27
N GLU A 25 23.44 10.04 2.94
CA GLU A 25 23.28 9.95 4.38
C GLU A 25 22.78 8.54 4.68
N VAL A 26 23.50 7.85 5.56
CA VAL A 26 23.19 6.51 6.03
C VAL A 26 21.69 6.42 6.28
N PRO A 27 20.94 5.53 5.59
CA PRO A 27 19.51 5.45 5.78
C PRO A 27 19.26 5.16 7.25
N GLY A 28 18.26 5.81 7.86
CA GLY A 28 17.84 5.39 9.19
C GLY A 28 17.58 3.87 9.17
N GLY A 29 18.32 3.18 10.02
CA GLY A 29 18.66 1.77 9.81
C GLY A 29 17.46 0.84 9.92
N ALA A 30 17.64 -0.38 9.45
CA ALA A 30 16.70 -1.46 9.75
C ALA A 30 16.60 -1.65 11.26
N LYS A 31 15.38 -1.62 11.80
CA LYS A 31 15.10 -1.91 13.21
C LYS A 31 14.53 -3.31 13.31
N ARG A 32 15.09 -4.10 14.22
CA ARG A 32 14.52 -5.37 14.63
C ARG A 32 14.12 -5.30 16.10
N PHE A 33 12.84 -5.52 16.38
CA PHE A 33 12.28 -5.60 17.73
C PHE A 33 12.25 -7.05 18.21
N ASP A 34 12.08 -7.27 19.50
CA ASP A 34 11.70 -8.58 20.03
C ASP A 34 10.18 -8.60 20.15
N TYR A 35 9.53 -9.58 19.52
CA TYR A 35 8.08 -9.68 19.57
C TYR A 35 7.61 -10.03 20.98
N ARG A 36 6.68 -9.23 21.48
CA ARG A 36 5.86 -9.45 22.66
C ARG A 36 4.41 -9.23 22.30
N ASP A 37 3.55 -10.07 22.84
CA ASP A 37 2.11 -9.90 22.71
C ASP A 37 1.68 -8.59 23.37
N GLU A 38 0.66 -7.94 22.80
CA GLU A 38 0.10 -6.65 23.25
C GLU A 38 1.09 -5.45 23.31
N ALA A 39 2.34 -5.62 22.89
CA ALA A 39 3.30 -4.53 22.86
C ALA A 39 3.04 -3.56 21.70
N VAL A 40 3.26 -2.27 21.96
CA VAL A 40 3.16 -1.20 20.96
C VAL A 40 4.55 -0.85 20.45
N TYR A 41 4.78 -1.00 19.14
CA TYR A 41 6.08 -0.76 18.52
C TYR A 41 6.15 0.65 17.89
N PRO A 42 7.08 1.51 18.32
CA PRO A 42 7.25 2.82 17.73
C PRO A 42 7.96 2.73 16.38
N VAL A 43 7.37 3.32 15.35
CA VAL A 43 7.92 3.38 13.98
C VAL A 43 8.00 4.81 13.51
N ILE A 44 9.19 5.21 13.08
CA ILE A 44 9.42 6.53 12.52
C ILE A 44 9.48 6.44 11.00
N ALA A 45 8.74 7.29 10.31
CA ALA A 45 8.72 7.39 8.85
C ALA A 45 8.98 8.83 8.38
N THR A 46 9.39 9.02 7.14
CA THR A 46 9.64 10.36 6.56
C THR A 46 8.88 10.53 5.25
N PRO A 47 8.27 11.70 4.99
CA PRO A 47 7.62 11.96 3.72
C PRO A 47 8.58 11.75 2.53
N GLY A 48 8.08 11.10 1.48
CA GLY A 48 8.89 10.77 0.30
C GLY A 48 9.81 9.55 0.47
N ARG A 49 9.85 8.92 1.66
CA ARG A 49 10.52 7.63 1.91
C ARG A 49 9.49 6.57 2.28
N ILE A 50 9.75 5.32 1.87
CA ILE A 50 8.96 4.17 2.28
C ILE A 50 9.64 3.52 3.47
N THR A 51 8.85 3.19 4.50
CA THR A 51 9.25 2.31 5.59
C THR A 51 8.63 0.94 5.36
N ASP A 52 9.47 -0.09 5.25
CA ASP A 52 9.04 -1.47 5.00
C ASP A 52 8.89 -2.25 6.32
N ILE A 53 7.72 -2.83 6.59
CA ILE A 53 7.46 -3.67 7.75
C ILE A 53 7.41 -5.13 7.29
N VAL A 54 8.38 -5.93 7.72
CA VAL A 54 8.55 -7.32 7.28
C VAL A 54 8.08 -8.28 8.36
N LEU A 55 7.10 -9.12 8.01
CA LEU A 55 6.53 -10.13 8.90
C LEU A 55 7.34 -11.43 8.90
N GLU A 56 6.94 -12.39 9.75
CA GLU A 56 7.57 -13.70 9.83
C GLU A 56 7.44 -14.47 8.49
N PRO A 57 8.44 -15.28 8.09
CA PRO A 57 8.25 -16.23 7.00
C PRO A 57 7.03 -17.12 7.20
N GLY A 58 6.21 -17.23 6.16
CA GLY A 58 4.99 -18.03 6.17
C GLY A 58 3.86 -17.46 7.01
N GLU A 59 3.99 -16.22 7.52
CA GLU A 59 2.89 -15.47 8.12
C GLU A 59 2.08 -14.77 7.02
N ALA A 60 0.76 -14.80 7.15
CA ALA A 60 -0.18 -14.27 6.18
C ALA A 60 -1.13 -13.26 6.84
N LEU A 61 -1.48 -12.21 6.11
CA LEU A 61 -2.54 -11.29 6.53
C LEU A 61 -3.90 -12.00 6.50
N VAL A 62 -4.70 -11.86 7.55
CA VAL A 62 -6.00 -12.54 7.67
C VAL A 62 -7.15 -11.60 7.96
N GLY A 63 -8.34 -11.99 7.52
CA GLY A 63 -9.58 -11.25 7.72
C GLY A 63 -9.82 -10.15 6.68
N SER A 64 -10.97 -9.48 6.81
CA SER A 64 -11.34 -8.32 6.00
C SER A 64 -10.71 -7.07 6.59
N GLY A 65 -9.71 -6.48 5.91
CA GLY A 65 -8.98 -5.32 6.42
C GLY A 65 -7.92 -5.69 7.46
N PRO A 66 -6.93 -6.53 7.09
CA PRO A 66 -5.89 -6.98 8.01
C PRO A 66 -4.98 -5.85 8.49
N VAL A 67 -4.93 -4.73 7.76
CA VAL A 67 -4.14 -3.55 8.10
C VAL A 67 -5.09 -2.37 8.30
N ALA A 68 -5.06 -1.79 9.49
CA ALA A 68 -5.92 -0.66 9.87
C ALA A 68 -5.09 0.46 10.51
N ALA A 69 -5.33 1.70 10.11
CA ALA A 69 -4.70 2.87 10.72
C ALA A 69 -5.73 3.93 11.09
N GLY A 70 -5.44 4.72 12.13
CA GLY A 70 -6.34 5.79 12.57
C GLY A 70 -6.42 6.97 11.60
N ASP A 71 -5.35 7.26 10.86
CA ASP A 71 -5.28 8.35 9.88
C ASP A 71 -4.79 7.86 8.51
N THR A 72 -5.68 7.23 7.76
CA THR A 72 -5.40 6.72 6.40
C THR A 72 -5.40 7.81 5.33
N THR A 73 -5.76 9.05 5.66
CA THR A 73 -5.76 10.16 4.69
C THR A 73 -4.36 10.73 4.53
N ARG A 74 -3.60 10.79 5.63
CA ARG A 74 -2.24 11.35 5.65
C ARG A 74 -1.16 10.27 5.77
N TRP A 75 -1.55 9.01 5.85
CA TRP A 75 -0.66 7.85 5.77
C TRP A 75 -1.06 6.96 4.60
N VAL A 76 -0.14 6.83 3.65
CA VAL A 76 -0.25 5.87 2.55
C VAL A 76 0.26 4.52 3.06
N ILE A 77 -0.54 3.48 2.87
CA ILE A 77 -0.27 2.13 3.34
C ILE A 77 -0.48 1.19 2.16
N GLY A 78 0.41 0.23 1.97
CA GLY A 78 0.23 -0.86 1.03
C GLY A 78 0.93 -2.11 1.55
N ASP A 79 0.61 -3.27 0.98
CA ASP A 79 1.27 -4.52 1.32
C ASP A 79 1.70 -5.27 0.06
N THR A 80 2.72 -6.11 0.19
CA THR A 80 3.21 -6.98 -0.88
C THR A 80 3.80 -8.25 -0.28
N ILE A 81 4.13 -9.20 -1.14
CA ILE A 81 4.70 -10.48 -0.75
C ILE A 81 6.01 -10.66 -1.51
N SER A 82 7.05 -11.09 -0.81
CA SER A 82 8.31 -11.52 -1.41
C SER A 82 8.59 -12.99 -1.10
N GLY A 83 9.45 -13.62 -1.89
CA GLY A 83 9.82 -15.03 -1.72
C GLY A 83 8.75 -16.02 -2.20
N GLN A 84 9.10 -17.30 -2.14
CA GLN A 84 8.26 -18.42 -2.56
C GLN A 84 8.35 -19.56 -1.54
N GLY A 85 7.33 -20.41 -1.47
CA GLY A 85 7.29 -21.55 -0.54
C GLY A 85 7.54 -21.15 0.91
N ALA A 86 8.45 -21.87 1.59
CA ALA A 86 8.83 -21.60 2.98
C ALA A 86 9.54 -20.24 3.20
N GLY A 87 10.01 -19.59 2.14
CA GLY A 87 10.64 -18.26 2.20
C GLY A 87 9.67 -17.11 1.95
N ARG A 88 8.37 -17.38 1.73
CA ARG A 88 7.34 -16.35 1.50
C ARG A 88 7.24 -15.42 2.70
N ARG A 89 7.29 -14.11 2.47
CA ARG A 89 7.19 -13.07 3.50
C ARG A 89 6.24 -11.96 3.06
N VAL A 90 5.43 -11.48 4.00
CA VAL A 90 4.60 -10.29 3.82
C VAL A 90 5.39 -9.04 4.19
N HIS A 91 5.20 -8.00 3.40
CA HIS A 91 5.73 -6.66 3.57
C HIS A 91 4.56 -5.69 3.70
N VAL A 92 4.54 -4.85 4.73
CA VAL A 92 3.59 -3.74 4.86
C VAL A 92 4.38 -2.44 4.76
N MET A 93 4.16 -1.71 3.68
CA MET A 93 4.85 -0.47 3.35
C MET A 93 4.02 0.72 3.81
N ILE A 94 4.66 1.64 4.52
CA ILE A 94 4.03 2.88 4.97
C ILE A 94 4.78 4.10 4.47
N LYS A 95 4.04 5.17 4.18
CA LYS A 95 4.58 6.47 3.77
C LYS A 95 3.68 7.61 4.25
N PRO A 96 4.16 8.52 5.12
CA PRO A 96 3.39 9.70 5.51
C PRO A 96 3.38 10.75 4.37
N THR A 97 2.32 11.55 4.31
CA THR A 97 2.21 12.65 3.35
C THR A 97 2.86 13.95 3.83
N ALA A 98 3.05 14.10 5.15
CA ALA A 98 3.67 15.26 5.78
C ALA A 98 4.44 14.85 7.06
N SER A 99 5.38 15.68 7.51
CA SER A 99 6.06 15.51 8.80
C SER A 99 5.17 15.96 9.96
N GLY A 100 5.46 15.50 11.18
CA GLY A 100 4.71 15.88 12.38
C GLY A 100 3.37 15.15 12.56
N LEU A 101 3.10 14.15 11.73
CA LEU A 101 1.94 13.28 11.86
C LEU A 101 2.21 12.19 12.89
N ALA A 102 1.16 11.81 13.64
CA ALA A 102 1.18 10.64 14.50
C ALA A 102 -0.13 9.86 14.30
N THR A 103 -0.05 8.54 14.24
CA THR A 103 -1.22 7.66 14.17
C THR A 103 -0.87 6.26 14.68
N ASN A 104 -1.86 5.43 14.90
CA ASN A 104 -1.69 4.02 15.19
C ASN A 104 -1.86 3.18 13.92
N LEU A 105 -1.23 2.00 13.90
CA LEU A 105 -1.36 0.98 12.87
C LEU A 105 -1.54 -0.38 13.55
N ILE A 106 -2.53 -1.15 13.13
CA ILE A 106 -2.80 -2.50 13.59
C ILE A 106 -2.69 -3.43 12.39
N ILE A 107 -1.94 -4.52 12.55
CA ILE A 107 -1.75 -5.56 11.53
C ILE A 107 -2.19 -6.90 12.12
N ASN A 108 -3.20 -7.53 11.52
CA ASN A 108 -3.72 -8.84 11.90
C ASN A 108 -3.24 -9.92 10.94
N THR A 109 -2.68 -10.99 11.50
CA THR A 109 -2.14 -12.13 10.75
C THR A 109 -2.73 -13.45 11.23
N ASP A 110 -2.42 -14.53 10.52
CA ASP A 110 -2.79 -15.90 10.89
C ASP A 110 -2.14 -16.37 12.20
N ARG A 111 -1.09 -15.67 12.65
CA ARG A 111 -0.34 -16.03 13.86
C ARG A 111 -0.55 -15.04 15.00
N ARG A 112 -0.63 -13.74 14.70
CA ARG A 112 -0.41 -12.65 15.67
C ARG A 112 -1.12 -11.36 15.27
N THR A 113 -1.24 -10.46 16.24
CA THR A 113 -1.58 -9.06 15.99
C THR A 113 -0.39 -8.18 16.36
N TYR A 114 -0.10 -7.19 15.52
CA TYR A 114 0.92 -6.18 15.77
C TYR A 114 0.26 -4.82 15.99
N HIS A 115 0.66 -4.16 17.06
CA HIS A 115 0.26 -2.79 17.37
C HIS A 115 1.45 -1.87 17.17
N LEU A 116 1.32 -0.86 16.32
CA LEU A 116 2.39 0.07 16.02
C LEU A 116 1.92 1.51 16.23
N GLU A 117 2.84 2.33 16.70
CA GLU A 117 2.67 3.79 16.78
C GLU A 117 3.55 4.43 15.71
N LEU A 118 2.92 5.05 14.72
CA LEU A 118 3.59 5.68 13.60
C LEU A 118 3.83 7.16 13.90
N ARG A 119 5.05 7.64 13.66
CA ARG A 119 5.43 9.05 13.79
C ARG A 119 6.17 9.53 12.53
N ALA A 120 5.68 10.60 11.92
CA ALA A 120 6.31 11.19 10.76
C ALA A 120 7.35 12.23 11.19
N SER A 121 8.61 12.04 10.79
CA SER A 121 9.73 12.94 11.06
C SER A 121 10.29 13.48 9.74
N ALA A 122 10.74 14.74 9.75
CA ALA A 122 11.45 15.34 8.61
C ALA A 122 12.94 14.97 8.57
N ARG A 123 13.47 14.38 9.66
CA ARG A 123 14.93 14.21 9.86
C ARG A 123 15.39 12.76 9.75
N THR A 124 14.53 11.79 10.01
CA THR A 124 14.92 10.38 10.08
C THR A 124 13.72 9.47 9.84
N TRP A 125 13.96 8.29 9.29
CA TRP A 125 12.97 7.23 9.09
C TRP A 125 13.61 5.88 9.34
N LEU A 126 12.79 4.87 9.63
CA LEU A 126 13.24 3.47 9.59
C LEU A 126 13.07 2.98 8.16
N SER A 127 14.14 2.47 7.55
CA SER A 127 14.09 1.84 6.23
C SER A 127 13.33 0.51 6.28
N GLN A 128 13.55 -0.27 7.35
CA GLN A 128 12.88 -1.54 7.57
C GLN A 128 12.56 -1.75 9.06
N VAL A 129 11.44 -2.41 9.33
CA VAL A 129 11.01 -2.87 10.65
C VAL A 129 10.75 -4.37 10.57
N SER A 130 11.27 -5.12 11.54
CA SER A 130 11.05 -6.57 11.65
C SER A 130 11.06 -7.01 13.10
N TRP A 131 10.71 -8.26 13.38
CA TRP A 131 10.74 -8.83 14.71
C TRP A 131 11.64 -10.05 14.81
N ARG A 132 12.21 -10.27 16.00
CA ARG A 132 12.72 -11.55 16.48
C ARG A 132 11.61 -12.20 17.28
N TYR A 133 11.34 -13.45 16.96
CA TYR A 133 10.39 -14.27 17.68
C TYR A 133 11.21 -15.18 18.58
N VAL A 134 11.44 -14.73 19.81
CA VAL A 134 11.92 -15.62 20.86
C VAL A 134 10.82 -16.66 21.06
N ALA A 135 11.18 -17.95 20.96
CA ALA A 135 10.24 -19.03 21.20
C ALA A 135 9.66 -18.84 22.61
N ALA A 136 8.40 -18.43 22.69
CA ALA A 136 7.65 -18.56 23.92
C ALA A 136 7.59 -20.07 24.21
N GLU A 137 8.16 -20.47 25.34
CA GLU A 137 8.02 -21.82 25.87
C GLU A 137 6.55 -22.26 25.79
N ALA A 138 6.34 -23.46 25.22
CA ALA A 138 5.14 -24.28 25.23
C ALA A 138 3.87 -23.67 25.82
N GLY A 139 2.88 -23.33 24.98
CA GLY A 139 1.61 -22.86 25.51
C GLY A 139 0.50 -22.50 24.53
N ARG A 140 0.51 -23.00 23.30
CA ARG A 140 -0.73 -23.05 22.50
C ARG A 140 -0.92 -24.49 22.11
N ALA A 141 -1.81 -25.15 22.84
CA ALA A 141 -2.33 -26.46 22.50
C ALA A 141 -2.52 -26.51 20.99
N ALA A 142 -1.85 -27.47 20.35
CA ALA A 142 -2.31 -27.95 19.08
C ALA A 142 -3.80 -28.25 19.27
N LEU A 143 -4.65 -27.43 18.67
CA LEU A 143 -5.97 -27.93 18.31
C LEU A 143 -5.69 -29.27 17.62
N PRO A 144 -6.37 -30.37 18.01
CA PRO A 144 -6.14 -31.64 17.36
C PRO A 144 -6.23 -31.39 15.86
N PRO A 145 -5.32 -31.94 15.04
CA PRO A 145 -5.39 -31.73 13.61
C PRO A 145 -6.81 -32.11 13.20
N LEU A 146 -7.56 -31.17 12.64
CA LEU A 146 -8.73 -31.56 11.87
C LEU A 146 -8.17 -32.54 10.86
N VAL A 147 -8.56 -33.80 11.01
CA VAL A 147 -8.13 -34.90 10.15
C VAL A 147 -8.29 -34.37 8.73
N PRO A 148 -7.22 -34.28 7.94
CA PRO A 148 -7.37 -33.91 6.54
C PRO A 148 -8.29 -34.97 5.94
N VAL A 149 -9.51 -34.56 5.58
CA VAL A 149 -10.29 -35.34 4.64
C VAL A 149 -9.38 -35.48 3.43
N ILE A 150 -8.96 -36.71 3.15
CA ILE A 150 -8.18 -37.04 1.96
C ILE A 150 -9.07 -36.64 0.78
N VAL A 151 -8.84 -35.44 0.26
CA VAL A 151 -9.23 -35.12 -1.11
C VAL A 151 -8.19 -35.80 -1.99
N PRO A 152 -8.57 -36.80 -2.80
CA PRO A 152 -7.63 -37.48 -3.68
C PRO A 152 -7.00 -36.46 -4.63
N ASP A 153 -5.78 -36.78 -5.05
CA ASP A 153 -4.95 -36.07 -6.02
C ASP A 153 -5.81 -35.32 -7.06
N VAL A 154 -5.80 -33.99 -7.00
CA VAL A 154 -6.46 -33.19 -8.03
C VAL A 154 -5.51 -33.19 -9.23
N VAL A 155 -5.76 -34.18 -10.10
CA VAL A 155 -5.71 -34.03 -11.56
C VAL A 155 -6.02 -32.57 -11.90
N LEU A 156 -5.16 -31.90 -12.67
CA LEU A 156 -5.39 -30.54 -13.20
C LEU A 156 -6.88 -30.33 -13.48
N ALA A 157 -7.57 -29.69 -12.53
CA ALA A 157 -9.00 -29.50 -12.64
C ALA A 157 -9.23 -28.61 -13.87
N PRO A 158 -10.19 -28.94 -14.75
CA PRO A 158 -10.63 -27.97 -15.74
C PRO A 158 -11.05 -26.71 -14.97
N ALA A 159 -10.70 -25.54 -15.52
CA ALA A 159 -10.98 -24.24 -14.94
C ALA A 159 -12.38 -24.24 -14.29
N VAL A 160 -12.41 -24.04 -12.96
CA VAL A 160 -13.67 -23.86 -12.22
C VAL A 160 -14.51 -22.85 -13.00
N PRO A 161 -15.75 -23.16 -13.43
CA PRO A 161 -16.59 -22.17 -14.07
C PRO A 161 -16.71 -21.00 -13.10
N GLY A 162 -16.16 -19.85 -13.51
CA GLY A 162 -16.05 -18.69 -12.65
C GLY A 162 -17.40 -18.39 -12.02
N ARG A 163 -17.40 -18.15 -10.70
CA ARG A 163 -18.54 -17.56 -10.00
C ARG A 163 -19.10 -16.46 -10.90
N PRO A 164 -20.43 -16.37 -11.10
CA PRO A 164 -21.01 -15.40 -12.02
C PRO A 164 -20.44 -14.02 -11.68
N LEU A 165 -19.74 -13.44 -12.64
CA LEU A 165 -19.15 -12.11 -12.52
C LEU A 165 -20.21 -11.11 -12.99
N ASN A 166 -20.52 -10.16 -12.13
CA ASN A 166 -21.33 -9.03 -12.51
C ASN A 166 -20.51 -8.10 -13.41
N THR A 167 -20.83 -8.05 -14.69
CA THR A 167 -20.21 -7.10 -15.62
C THR A 167 -21.05 -5.84 -15.85
N ALA A 168 -22.16 -5.68 -15.09
CA ALA A 168 -23.08 -4.56 -15.23
C ALA A 168 -22.52 -3.26 -14.62
N TYR A 169 -21.36 -2.80 -15.10
CA TYR A 169 -20.73 -1.55 -14.73
C TYR A 169 -20.68 -0.60 -15.93
N ARG A 170 -20.98 0.68 -15.67
CA ARG A 170 -20.81 1.77 -16.62
C ARG A 170 -19.53 2.52 -16.32
N ILE A 171 -18.65 2.61 -17.32
CA ILE A 171 -17.42 3.40 -17.27
C ILE A 171 -17.68 4.71 -18.01
N SER A 172 -17.68 5.84 -17.30
CA SER A 172 -17.91 7.18 -17.87
C SER A 172 -16.81 8.16 -17.45
N GLY A 173 -16.75 9.34 -18.07
CA GLY A 173 -15.73 10.36 -17.78
C GLY A 173 -14.66 10.45 -18.87
N ALA A 174 -13.44 10.81 -18.46
CA ALA A 174 -12.33 11.08 -19.38
C ALA A 174 -11.86 9.82 -20.14
N HIS A 175 -11.11 10.03 -21.23
CA HIS A 175 -10.48 8.97 -22.04
C HIS A 175 -8.94 9.01 -21.97
N PRO A 176 -8.34 8.84 -20.78
CA PRO A 176 -6.90 8.72 -20.64
C PRO A 176 -6.40 7.36 -21.13
N ASN A 177 -5.09 7.27 -21.37
CA ASN A 177 -4.39 6.02 -21.69
C ASN A 177 -4.57 4.94 -20.60
N TRP A 178 -4.72 5.32 -19.33
CA TRP A 178 -4.98 4.42 -18.20
C TRP A 178 -6.45 4.04 -18.02
N ARG A 179 -7.36 4.38 -18.94
CA ARG A 179 -8.79 4.08 -18.77
C ARG A 179 -9.03 2.56 -18.65
N PRO A 180 -9.79 2.09 -17.64
CA PRO A 180 -10.18 0.69 -17.55
C PRO A 180 -10.95 0.24 -18.78
N VAL A 181 -10.71 -1.00 -19.19
CA VAL A 181 -11.41 -1.65 -20.32
C VAL A 181 -12.62 -2.44 -19.86
N ALA A 182 -12.57 -3.01 -18.65
CA ALA A 182 -13.66 -3.75 -18.06
C ALA A 182 -13.69 -3.57 -16.54
N VAL A 183 -14.89 -3.66 -15.97
CA VAL A 183 -15.10 -3.68 -14.53
C VAL A 183 -16.09 -4.80 -14.23
N SER A 184 -15.76 -5.63 -13.26
CA SER A 184 -16.61 -6.73 -12.84
C SER A 184 -16.57 -6.95 -11.34
N ASP A 185 -17.59 -7.58 -10.78
CA ASP A 185 -17.60 -7.99 -9.36
C ASP A 185 -18.03 -9.43 -9.16
N ASP A 186 -17.48 -10.12 -8.15
CA ASP A 186 -17.87 -11.50 -7.77
C ASP A 186 -18.86 -11.53 -6.59
N GLY A 187 -19.54 -10.41 -6.32
CA GLY A 187 -20.42 -10.23 -5.16
C GLY A 187 -19.68 -9.90 -3.85
N GLN A 188 -18.35 -9.95 -3.80
CA GLN A 188 -17.57 -9.56 -2.62
C GLN A 188 -16.45 -8.59 -2.97
N ARG A 189 -15.81 -8.79 -4.11
CA ARG A 189 -14.66 -8.03 -4.60
C ARG A 189 -14.97 -7.40 -5.93
N LEU A 190 -14.43 -6.21 -6.14
CA LEU A 190 -14.48 -5.49 -7.41
C LEU A 190 -13.16 -5.70 -8.14
N PHE A 191 -13.25 -6.05 -9.41
CA PHE A 191 -12.14 -6.22 -10.34
C PHE A 191 -12.22 -5.12 -11.40
N VAL A 192 -11.12 -4.38 -11.57
CA VAL A 192 -11.00 -3.32 -12.57
C VAL A 192 -9.84 -3.69 -13.50
N ASP A 193 -10.17 -4.03 -14.73
CA ASP A 193 -9.22 -4.49 -15.75
C ASP A 193 -8.72 -3.33 -16.62
N PHE A 194 -7.41 -3.30 -16.86
CA PHE A 194 -6.75 -2.30 -17.69
C PHE A 194 -6.26 -2.90 -19.01
N GLY A 195 -6.27 -2.08 -20.05
CA GLY A 195 -5.77 -2.47 -21.37
C GLY A 195 -4.26 -2.73 -21.38
N PRO A 196 -3.74 -3.40 -22.42
CA PRO A 196 -2.33 -3.76 -22.51
C PRO A 196 -1.38 -2.55 -22.61
N ALA A 197 -1.90 -1.38 -22.99
CA ALA A 197 -1.13 -0.14 -23.17
C ALA A 197 -0.94 0.69 -21.89
N VAL A 198 -1.45 0.24 -20.73
CA VAL A 198 -1.34 0.97 -19.47
C VAL A 198 0.01 0.71 -18.79
N ALA A 199 0.69 1.78 -18.40
CA ALA A 199 1.82 1.71 -17.47
C ALA A 199 1.27 1.49 -16.05
N MET A 200 1.52 0.31 -15.46
CA MET A 200 1.01 -0.05 -14.12
C MET A 200 1.60 0.83 -13.00
N ASP A 201 2.71 1.50 -13.28
CA ASP A 201 3.43 2.36 -12.34
C ASP A 201 2.76 3.73 -12.14
N ASP A 202 1.80 4.09 -13.01
CA ASP A 202 1.09 5.38 -13.02
C ASP A 202 -0.43 5.18 -12.84
N LEU A 203 -0.82 4.14 -12.09
CA LEU A 203 -2.23 3.86 -11.81
C LEU A 203 -2.83 4.92 -10.87
N PRO A 204 -3.98 5.50 -11.23
CA PRO A 204 -4.62 6.49 -10.38
C PRO A 204 -5.11 5.89 -9.05
N PRO A 205 -5.11 6.70 -7.97
CA PRO A 205 -5.87 6.36 -6.78
C PRO A 205 -7.35 6.15 -7.10
N LEU A 206 -7.92 5.10 -6.50
CA LEU A 206 -9.33 4.76 -6.60
C LEU A 206 -10.08 5.31 -5.39
N TYR A 207 -11.15 6.05 -5.65
CA TYR A 207 -12.03 6.63 -4.63
C TYR A 207 -13.40 5.97 -4.69
N ARG A 208 -14.03 5.70 -3.53
CA ARG A 208 -15.44 5.39 -3.41
C ARG A 208 -16.22 6.70 -3.34
N ILE A 209 -17.26 6.82 -4.13
CA ILE A 209 -18.18 7.96 -4.05
C ILE A 209 -19.36 7.55 -3.18
N GLY A 210 -19.65 8.32 -2.13
CA GLY A 210 -20.78 8.08 -1.25
C GLY A 210 -22.14 8.28 -1.95
N PRO A 211 -23.24 7.82 -1.34
CA PRO A 211 -24.58 7.90 -1.92
C PRO A 211 -25.01 9.33 -2.24
N ASP A 212 -24.48 10.31 -1.50
CA ASP A 212 -24.68 11.75 -1.66
C ASP A 212 -23.95 12.36 -2.88
N GLY A 213 -23.04 11.62 -3.51
CA GLY A 213 -22.25 12.08 -4.65
C GLY A 213 -21.21 13.15 -4.33
N LYS A 214 -21.06 13.53 -3.06
CA LYS A 214 -20.18 14.63 -2.59
C LYS A 214 -19.02 14.11 -1.74
N THR A 215 -19.17 12.95 -1.10
CA THR A 215 -18.10 12.30 -0.35
C THR A 215 -17.28 11.39 -1.25
N ALA A 216 -15.95 11.54 -1.21
CA ALA A 216 -14.99 10.70 -1.92
C ALA A 216 -13.99 10.11 -0.92
N GLU A 217 -14.03 8.80 -0.73
CA GLU A 217 -13.17 8.08 0.21
C GLU A 217 -12.11 7.30 -0.57
N LEU A 218 -10.82 7.46 -0.23
CA LEU A 218 -9.76 6.69 -0.87
C LEU A 218 -9.92 5.21 -0.50
N VAL A 219 -9.91 4.33 -1.51
CA VAL A 219 -10.11 2.89 -1.35
C VAL A 219 -8.77 2.18 -1.46
N ASN A 220 -8.48 1.32 -0.49
CA ASN A 220 -7.33 0.45 -0.59
C ASN A 220 -7.57 -0.65 -1.65
N TYR A 221 -6.56 -0.94 -2.44
CA TYR A 221 -6.65 -1.90 -3.53
C TYR A 221 -5.33 -2.63 -3.73
N ARG A 222 -5.38 -3.81 -4.34
CA ARG A 222 -4.21 -4.57 -4.80
C ARG A 222 -4.15 -4.56 -6.32
N VAL A 223 -2.95 -4.70 -6.87
CA VAL A 223 -2.74 -4.86 -8.32
C VAL A 223 -2.25 -6.29 -8.58
N GLU A 224 -2.96 -7.01 -9.43
CA GLU A 224 -2.60 -8.36 -9.86
C GLU A 224 -2.52 -8.38 -11.39
N GLY A 225 -1.32 -8.49 -11.94
CA GLY A 225 -1.09 -8.34 -13.37
C GLY A 225 -1.47 -6.95 -13.86
N ARG A 226 -2.53 -6.86 -14.69
CA ARG A 226 -3.10 -5.60 -15.21
C ARG A 226 -4.48 -5.30 -14.66
N ARG A 227 -4.76 -5.80 -13.46
CA ARG A 227 -6.06 -5.70 -12.80
C ARG A 227 -5.90 -5.10 -11.42
N ILE A 228 -6.70 -4.09 -11.12
CA ILE A 228 -6.92 -3.64 -9.74
C ILE A 228 -7.98 -4.54 -9.12
N ILE A 229 -7.73 -5.03 -7.91
CA ILE A 229 -8.67 -5.78 -7.12
C ILE A 229 -8.93 -5.05 -5.82
N VAL A 230 -10.21 -4.86 -5.54
CA VAL A 230 -10.69 -4.17 -4.36
C VAL A 230 -11.49 -5.19 -3.56
N ASP A 231 -11.14 -5.37 -2.28
CA ASP A 231 -11.79 -6.35 -1.41
C ASP A 231 -13.15 -5.92 -0.86
N ARG A 232 -13.84 -5.07 -1.63
CA ARG A 232 -15.20 -4.60 -1.34
C ARG A 232 -15.94 -4.22 -2.61
N LEU A 233 -17.25 -4.38 -2.57
CA LEU A 233 -18.14 -3.85 -3.60
C LEU A 233 -18.24 -2.32 -3.51
N LEU A 234 -18.24 -1.68 -4.67
CA LEU A 234 -18.41 -0.23 -4.80
C LEU A 234 -19.53 0.05 -5.80
N ASP A 235 -20.62 0.69 -5.36
CA ASP A 235 -21.71 1.07 -6.26
C ASP A 235 -21.30 2.24 -7.18
N ARG A 236 -20.50 3.16 -6.63
CA ARG A 236 -19.90 4.29 -7.36
C ARG A 236 -18.44 4.44 -6.95
N ALA A 237 -17.55 4.45 -7.93
CA ALA A 237 -16.14 4.69 -7.72
C ALA A 237 -15.58 5.68 -8.75
N GLU A 238 -14.47 6.32 -8.42
CA GLU A 238 -13.80 7.28 -9.27
C GLU A 238 -12.29 7.04 -9.25
N LEU A 239 -11.70 6.81 -10.42
CA LEU A 239 -10.25 6.83 -10.63
C LEU A 239 -9.86 8.24 -11.04
N ARG A 240 -8.90 8.85 -10.35
CA ARG A 240 -8.51 10.23 -10.64
C ARG A 240 -6.99 10.38 -10.69
N LEU A 241 -6.48 10.88 -11.82
CA LEU A 241 -5.07 11.19 -12.02
C LEU A 241 -4.89 12.67 -12.43
N GLY A 242 -3.89 13.35 -11.86
CA GLY A 242 -3.54 14.74 -12.18
C GLY A 242 -4.01 15.79 -11.16
N ALA A 243 -3.56 17.04 -11.34
CA ALA A 243 -3.79 18.14 -10.41
C ALA A 243 -4.73 19.23 -10.98
N LYS A 244 -5.63 19.75 -10.12
CA LYS A 244 -6.51 20.90 -10.38
C LYS A 244 -7.28 20.78 -11.72
N ARG A 245 -7.13 21.73 -12.65
CA ARG A 245 -7.88 21.83 -13.93
C ARG A 245 -7.51 20.76 -14.98
N ARG A 246 -6.46 19.97 -14.75
CA ARG A 246 -6.04 18.87 -15.63
C ARG A 246 -6.31 17.49 -15.01
N ALA A 247 -7.02 17.42 -13.89
CA ALA A 247 -7.39 16.15 -13.29
C ALA A 247 -8.32 15.39 -14.25
N GLN A 248 -7.87 14.24 -14.72
CA GLN A 248 -8.66 13.31 -15.51
C GLN A 248 -9.32 12.34 -14.55
N SER A 249 -10.65 12.31 -14.55
CA SER A 249 -11.43 11.38 -13.73
C SER A 249 -12.23 10.42 -14.61
N VAL A 250 -12.19 9.15 -14.22
CA VAL A 250 -13.00 8.08 -14.79
C VAL A 250 -13.90 7.55 -13.70
N ARG A 251 -15.20 7.55 -13.94
CA ARG A 251 -16.22 7.11 -13.00
C ARG A 251 -16.72 5.72 -13.36
N LEU A 252 -16.84 4.88 -12.34
CA LEU A 252 -17.35 3.52 -12.42
C LEU A 252 -18.68 3.47 -11.66
N THR A 253 -19.75 3.07 -12.32
CA THR A 253 -21.09 2.99 -11.71
C THR A 253 -21.67 1.60 -11.92
N ARG A 254 -22.06 0.94 -10.83
CA ARG A 254 -22.77 -0.35 -10.85
C ARG A 254 -24.21 -0.12 -11.30
N LEU A 255 -24.64 -0.79 -12.37
CA LEU A 255 -25.97 -0.64 -12.97
C LEU A 255 -26.98 -1.64 -12.42
N SER A 256 -26.54 -2.83 -12.02
CA SER A 256 -27.39 -3.85 -11.40
C SER A 256 -26.52 -4.77 -10.55
N PRO A 257 -26.93 -5.14 -9.33
CA PRO A 257 -26.29 -6.22 -8.59
C PRO A 257 -26.62 -7.58 -9.23
N ILE A 258 -25.76 -8.58 -9.02
CA ILE A 258 -26.13 -9.98 -9.30
C ILE A 258 -27.35 -10.28 -8.42
N LYS A 259 -28.51 -10.53 -9.04
CA LYS A 259 -29.60 -11.19 -8.33
C LYS A 259 -29.10 -12.60 -8.02
N GLU A 260 -28.95 -12.94 -6.75
CA GLU A 260 -28.82 -14.34 -6.36
C GLU A 260 -29.95 -15.11 -7.01
N ALA A 261 -29.58 -16.04 -7.89
CA ALA A 261 -30.52 -16.91 -8.54
C ALA A 261 -30.97 -17.95 -7.51
N GLY A 262 -32.15 -17.70 -6.92
CA GLY A 262 -33.05 -18.75 -6.44
C GLY A 262 -32.90 -19.20 -4.99
N GLN A 263 -34.00 -18.99 -4.26
CA GLN A 263 -34.62 -19.82 -3.21
C GLN A 263 -33.82 -20.18 -1.96
#